data_AF-A0A7Y0VV80-F1
#
_entry.id   AF-A0A7Y0VV80-F1
#
_cell.length_a   1.000
_cell.length_b   1.000
_cell.length_c   1.000
_cell.angle_alpha   90.00
_cell.angle_beta   90.00
_cell.angle_gamma   90.00
#
_symmetry.space_group_name_H-M   'P 1'
#
loop_
_entity.id
_entity.type
_entity.pdbx_description
1 polymer ?
#
loop_
_entity_poly.entity_id
_entity_poly.type
_entity_poly.pdbx_seq_one_letter_code
_entity_poly.pdbx_strand_id
1 'polypeptide(L)'
;MDIEHNAKNLQSLIEQLSIDKPKSSSELLGKPEEILAGLRELYLLKLITGTVIHGHIRDPLGYQWIGAENILLTRRGAAFKPV
;
A
#
# COMPACT_ATOMS: atom_id res chain seq x y z
N MET A 1 -8.38 13.03 10.56
CA MET A 1 -7.17 12.76 9.77
C MET A 1 -7.21 13.71 8.59
N ASP A 2 -6.15 14.49 8.39
CA ASP A 2 -6.09 15.49 7.32
C ASP A 2 -6.01 14.78 5.96
N ILE A 3 -6.92 15.11 5.04
CA ILE A 3 -7.03 14.50 3.72
C ILE A 3 -5.74 14.71 2.92
N GLU A 4 -5.10 15.88 3.07
CA GLU A 4 -3.85 16.20 2.38
C GLU A 4 -2.70 15.33 2.84
N HIS A 5 -2.65 15.02 4.14
CA HIS A 5 -1.62 14.16 4.70
C HIS A 5 -1.76 12.73 4.19
N ASN A 6 -3.00 12.22 4.11
CA ASN A 6 -3.23 10.88 3.56
C ASN A 6 -2.88 10.81 2.08
N ALA A 7 -3.27 11.82 1.28
CA ALA A 7 -2.95 11.87 -0.14
C ALA A 7 -1.42 11.84 -0.38
N LYS A 8 -0.64 12.60 0.41
CA LYS A 8 0.83 12.59 0.33
C LYS A 8 1.42 11.23 0.67
N ASN A 9 0.89 10.55 1.69
CA ASN A 9 1.35 9.22 2.07
C ASN A 9 1.09 8.19 0.96
N LEU A 10 -0.12 8.18 0.40
CA LEU A 10 -0.45 7.29 -0.72
C LEU A 10 0.41 7.56 -1.96
N GLN A 11 0.66 8.84 -2.27
CA GLN A 11 1.53 9.24 -3.38
C GLN A 11 2.97 8.75 -3.17
N SER A 12 3.52 8.92 -1.97
CA SER A 12 4.86 8.43 -1.63
C SER A 12 4.96 6.90 -1.76
N LEU A 13 3.93 6.15 -1.37
CA LEU A 13 3.89 4.70 -1.56
C LEU A 13 3.83 4.32 -3.04
N ILE A 14 3.01 5.00 -3.84
CA ILE A 14 2.93 4.77 -5.30
C ILE A 14 4.28 5.01 -5.98
N GLU A 15 5.01 6.05 -5.60
CA GLU A 15 6.34 6.36 -6.14
C GLU A 15 7.34 5.22 -5.92
N GLN A 16 7.31 4.62 -4.73
CA GLN A 16 8.23 3.55 -4.33
C GLN A 16 7.94 2.20 -5.00
N LEU A 17 6.70 1.95 -5.42
CA LEU A 17 6.30 0.68 -6.03
C LEU A 17 6.58 0.64 -7.54
N SER A 18 6.56 -0.55 -8.15
CA SER A 18 6.75 -0.72 -9.60
C SER A 18 5.69 -1.63 -10.20
N ILE A 19 5.52 -1.57 -11.52
CA ILE A 19 4.63 -2.47 -12.28
C ILE A 19 5.24 -3.86 -12.46
N ASP A 20 6.58 -3.92 -12.52
CA ASP A 20 7.37 -5.08 -12.94
C ASP A 20 8.28 -5.65 -11.84
N LYS A 21 8.59 -4.84 -10.82
CA LYS A 21 9.50 -5.21 -9.73
C LYS A 21 8.72 -5.36 -8.43
N PRO A 22 8.44 -6.60 -7.99
CA PRO A 22 7.69 -6.83 -6.75
C PRO A 22 8.49 -6.36 -5.55
N LYS A 23 7.78 -5.88 -4.52
CA LYS A 23 8.36 -5.48 -3.23
C LYS A 23 7.60 -6.06 -2.06
N SER A 24 8.28 -6.24 -0.93
CA SER A 24 7.68 -6.44 0.39
C SER A 24 7.36 -5.10 1.05
N SER A 25 6.36 -5.11 1.92
CA SER A 25 6.06 -4.00 2.84
C SER A 25 7.26 -3.59 3.70
N SER A 26 8.18 -4.51 4.02
CA SER A 26 9.38 -4.21 4.79
C SER A 26 10.46 -3.47 4.01
N GLU A 27 10.34 -3.42 2.67
CA GLU A 27 11.27 -2.70 1.79
C GLU A 27 10.83 -1.26 1.50
N LEU A 28 9.67 -0.85 2.01
CA LEU A 28 9.12 0.48 1.81
C LEU A 28 9.60 1.43 2.92
N LEU A 29 9.89 2.67 2.52
CA LEU A 29 10.30 3.74 3.42
C LEU A 29 9.08 4.36 4.10
N GLY A 30 9.10 4.43 5.43
CA GLY A 30 8.03 4.96 6.26
C GLY A 30 7.88 4.18 7.56
N LYS A 31 6.90 4.55 8.38
CA LYS A 31 6.56 3.74 9.56
C LYS A 31 5.75 2.51 9.13
N PRO A 32 6.01 1.31 9.68
CA PRO A 32 5.32 0.08 9.29
C PRO A 32 3.79 0.19 9.33
N GLU A 33 3.23 0.83 10.36
CA GLU A 33 1.79 1.04 10.51
C GLU A 33 1.20 1.96 9.44
N GLU A 34 1.92 3.02 9.07
CA GLU A 34 1.52 3.96 8.01
C GLU A 34 1.60 3.29 6.63
N ILE A 35 2.65 2.49 6.41
CA ILE A 35 2.84 1.70 5.19
C ILE A 35 1.68 0.71 5.03
N LEU A 36 1.40 -0.11 6.05
CA LEU A 36 0.36 -1.14 5.96
C LEU A 36 -1.04 -0.55 5.80
N ALA A 37 -1.32 0.56 6.48
CA ALA A 37 -2.57 1.30 6.28
C ALA A 37 -2.70 1.82 4.84
N GLY A 38 -1.66 2.49 4.32
CA GLY A 38 -1.67 3.02 2.96
C GLY A 38 -1.74 1.92 1.89
N LEU A 39 -1.01 0.81 2.06
CA LEU A 39 -1.08 -0.34 1.16
C LEU A 39 -2.50 -0.94 1.12
N ARG A 40 -3.18 -1.04 2.27
CA ARG A 40 -4.56 -1.51 2.34
C ARG A 40 -5.50 -0.59 1.55
N GLU A 41 -5.35 0.72 1.69
CA GLU A 41 -6.12 1.69 0.91
C GLU A 41 -5.86 1.55 -0.59
N LEU A 42 -4.60 1.51 -1.02
CA LEU A 42 -4.23 1.32 -2.43
C LEU A 42 -4.80 0.00 -3.00
N TYR A 43 -4.83 -1.06 -2.19
CA TYR A 43 -5.39 -2.35 -2.58
C TYR A 43 -6.92 -2.28 -2.74
N LEU A 44 -7.63 -1.67 -1.80
CA LEU A 44 -9.08 -1.44 -1.88
C LEU A 44 -9.45 -0.58 -3.11
N LEU A 45 -8.60 0.38 -3.47
CA LEU A 45 -8.74 1.21 -4.67
C LEU A 45 -8.33 0.49 -5.97
N LYS A 46 -7.85 -0.75 -5.88
CA LYS A 46 -7.34 -1.56 -7.01
C LYS A 46 -6.17 -0.88 -7.74
N LEU A 47 -5.32 -0.17 -7.00
CA LEU A 47 -4.13 0.48 -7.53
C LEU A 47 -2.90 -0.43 -7.44
N ILE A 48 -2.89 -1.35 -6.49
CA ILE A 48 -1.83 -2.36 -6.31
C ILE A 48 -2.41 -3.78 -6.33
N THR A 49 -1.52 -4.76 -6.53
CA THR A 49 -1.73 -6.17 -6.24
C THR A 49 -0.65 -6.66 -5.29
N GLY A 50 -0.89 -7.77 -4.60
CA GLY A 50 0.10 -8.42 -3.74
C GLY A 50 -0.54 -9.51 -2.89
N THR A 51 0.30 -10.21 -2.13
CA THR A 51 -0.11 -11.19 -1.14
C THR A 51 -0.14 -10.54 0.23
N VAL A 52 -1.27 -10.62 0.93
CA VAL A 52 -1.46 -9.98 2.23
C VAL A 52 -1.31 -10.99 3.35
N ILE A 53 -0.57 -10.61 4.39
CA ILE A 53 -0.43 -11.37 5.64
C ILE A 53 -1.35 -10.74 6.68
N HIS A 54 -2.28 -11.53 7.19
CA HIS A 54 -3.27 -11.09 8.16
C HIS A 54 -2.87 -11.48 9.58
N GLY A 55 -3.07 -10.57 10.53
CA GLY A 55 -2.95 -10.83 11.95
C GLY A 55 -4.24 -11.40 12.55
N HIS A 56 -4.27 -11.48 13.87
CA HIS A 56 -5.42 -12.01 14.62
C HIS A 56 -6.40 -10.93 15.07
N ILE A 57 -6.02 -9.66 15.00
CA ILE A 57 -6.86 -8.51 15.35
C ILE A 57 -7.81 -8.22 14.18
N ARG A 58 -9.08 -7.98 14.48
CA ARG A 58 -10.11 -7.65 13.48
C ARG A 58 -10.62 -6.24 13.71
N ASP A 59 -10.68 -5.47 12.63
CA ASP A 59 -11.26 -4.13 12.56
C ASP A 59 -12.48 -4.13 11.61
N PRO A 60 -13.20 -3.00 11.46
CA PRO A 60 -14.36 -2.91 10.56
C PRO A 60 -14.05 -3.22 9.08
N LEU A 61 -12.78 -3.16 8.68
CA LEU A 61 -12.32 -3.43 7.32
C LEU A 61 -11.82 -4.89 7.15
N GLY A 62 -11.86 -5.72 8.21
CA GLY A 62 -11.39 -7.10 8.20
C GLY A 62 -10.24 -7.38 9.17
N TYR A 63 -9.50 -8.45 8.95
CA TYR A 63 -8.30 -8.73 9.75
C TYR A 63 -7.23 -7.68 9.45
N GLN A 64 -6.55 -7.23 10.50
CA GLN A 64 -5.44 -6.29 10.40
C GLN A 64 -4.36 -6.88 9.50
N TRP A 65 -3.81 -6.04 8.63
CA TRP A 65 -2.63 -6.38 7.84
C TRP A 65 -1.41 -6.29 8.76
N ILE A 66 -0.63 -7.36 8.83
CA ILE A 66 0.63 -7.40 9.57
C ILE A 66 1.84 -7.49 8.64
N GLY A 67 1.59 -7.64 7.33
CA GLY A 67 2.60 -7.69 6.29
C GLY A 67 1.96 -7.77 4.92
N ALA A 68 2.72 -7.42 3.88
CA ALA A 68 2.35 -7.63 2.49
C ALA A 68 3.59 -7.94 1.65
N GLU A 69 3.45 -8.87 0.72
CA GLU A 69 4.51 -9.43 -0.12
C GLU A 69 4.13 -9.36 -1.60
N ASN A 70 5.12 -9.43 -2.49
CA ASN A 70 4.91 -9.40 -3.94
C ASN A 70 4.06 -8.21 -4.42
N ILE A 71 4.27 -7.05 -3.79
CA ILE A 71 3.48 -5.84 -4.06
C ILE A 71 3.90 -5.26 -5.41
N LEU A 72 2.93 -5.06 -6.29
CA LEU A 72 3.09 -4.46 -7.61
C LEU A 72 2.03 -3.38 -7.84
N LEU A 73 2.38 -2.36 -8.61
CA LEU A 73 1.40 -1.44 -9.17
C LEU A 73 0.61 -2.14 -10.28
N THR A 74 -0.70 -1.95 -10.25
CA THR A 74 -1.53 -2.20 -11.43
C THR A 74 -1.26 -1.13 -12.49
N ARG A 75 -1.73 -1.36 -13.72
CA ARG A 75 -1.73 -0.32 -14.77
C ARG A 75 -2.42 0.97 -14.31
N ARG A 76 -3.50 0.85 -13.52
CA ARG A 76 -4.21 2.01 -12.97
C ARG A 76 -3.37 2.73 -11.92
N GLY A 77 -2.74 2.00 -11.00
CA GLY A 77 -1.86 2.58 -9.98
C GLY A 77 -0.67 3.30 -10.59
N ALA A 78 -0.09 2.76 -11.65
CA ALA A 78 1.00 3.40 -12.38
C ALA A 78 0.64 4.74 -13.00
N ALA A 79 -0.62 4.94 -13.39
CA ALA A 79 -1.09 6.22 -13.93
C ALA A 79 -1.06 7.37 -12.89
N PHE A 80 -0.90 7.04 -11.60
CA PHE A 80 -0.75 8.01 -10.52
C PHE A 80 0.71 8.26 -10.15
N LYS A 81 1.69 7.64 -10.81
CA LYS A 81 3.09 8.03 -10.61
C LYS A 81 3.29 9.47 -11.06
N PRO A 82 4.05 10.30 -10.32
CA PRO A 82 4.44 11.61 -10.79
C PRO A 82 5.30 11.48 -12.04
N VAL A 83 5.18 12.45 -12.94
CA VAL A 83 5.99 12.59 -14.16
C VAL A 83 7.27 13.32 -13.84
#